data_AF-A0A2V4H2W2-F1
#
_entry.id   AF-A0A2V4H2W2-F1
#
_cell.length_a   1.000
_cell.length_b   1.000
_cell.length_c   1.000
_cell.angle_alpha   90.00
_cell.angle_beta   90.00
_cell.angle_gamma   90.00
#
_symmetry.space_group_name_H-M   'P 1'
#
loop_
_entity.id
_entity.type
_entity.pdbx_description
1 polymer ?
#
loop_
_entity_poly.entity_id
_entity_poly.type
_entity_poly.pdbx_seq_one_letter_code
_entity_poly.pdbx_strand_id
1 'polypeptide(L)'
;MENSIKTKLLEFKQRAYSLLTIQIPEYPSGYNKEKVRNEVIGNIAGKIPEILGISDIIGRRKAKSIATNYLNTNMEKQRRMQRENAVRYANSQLGILVKEIKSFLSTVSVPTRNLTLSGNSYLLIRKMNRLNKYSTPTRRIMELIKVLDEIINMELIENSEITSYIQNRGPLNLLALDLINSLENCLRTMLRQEGRGMFGDNYEDIVPPYIRTRAKKRMLSQEQKESTQGEDLFSYLVFSDYLEIILQENNWECCFSQIFPSKEWIRIKINEIAPIRNSLAHSRKITKDQIDRLRINSGDIKRIIGKAFPC
;
A
#
# COMPACT_ATOMS: atom_id res chain seq x y z
N MET A 1 24.07 -4.82 6.04
CA MET A 1 23.38 -3.51 5.96
C MET A 1 21.87 -3.66 6.00
N GLU A 2 21.27 -4.66 5.36
CA GLU A 2 19.84 -5.00 5.52
C GLU A 2 19.39 -5.11 7.00
N ASN A 3 20.29 -5.59 7.87
CA ASN A 3 20.06 -5.65 9.32
C ASN A 3 19.88 -4.26 9.97
N SER A 4 20.52 -3.19 9.47
CA SER A 4 20.40 -1.83 10.02
C SER A 4 19.02 -1.24 9.77
N ILE A 5 18.53 -1.33 8.52
CA ILE A 5 17.20 -0.84 8.13
C ILE A 5 16.11 -1.56 8.93
N LYS A 6 16.16 -2.90 8.97
CA LYS A 6 15.18 -3.71 9.71
C LYS A 6 15.20 -3.40 11.21
N THR A 7 16.38 -3.22 11.80
CA THR A 7 16.51 -2.83 13.21
C THR A 7 15.84 -1.50 13.48
N LYS A 8 16.05 -0.47 12.64
CA LYS A 8 15.43 0.84 12.82
C LYS A 8 13.91 0.78 12.68
N LEU A 9 13.39 0.00 11.73
CA LEU A 9 11.95 -0.20 11.57
C LEU A 9 11.32 -0.92 12.77
N LEU A 10 12.02 -1.92 13.34
CA LEU A 10 11.58 -2.60 14.56
C LEU A 10 11.56 -1.65 15.78
N GLU A 11 12.53 -0.76 15.89
CA GLU A 11 12.54 0.30 16.92
C GLU A 11 11.30 1.21 16.79
N PHE A 12 10.99 1.67 15.57
CA PHE A 12 9.77 2.44 15.33
C PHE A 12 8.49 1.67 15.68
N LYS A 13 8.46 0.36 15.38
CA LYS A 13 7.34 -0.52 15.73
C LYS A 13 7.18 -0.63 17.25
N GLN A 14 8.27 -0.83 17.99
CA GLN A 14 8.26 -0.86 19.46
C GLN A 14 7.75 0.46 20.06
N ARG A 15 8.21 1.59 19.52
CA ARG A 15 7.70 2.91 19.92
C ARG A 15 6.20 3.09 19.60
N ALA A 16 5.72 2.53 18.50
CA ALA A 16 4.28 2.53 18.20
C ALA A 16 3.49 1.69 19.23
N TYR A 17 4.00 0.51 19.64
CA TYR A 17 3.38 -0.27 20.71
C TYR A 17 3.37 0.47 22.05
N SER A 18 4.44 1.17 22.41
CA SER A 18 4.46 1.93 23.66
C SER A 18 3.39 3.03 23.69
N LEU A 19 3.01 3.59 22.53
CA LEU A 19 1.89 4.53 22.43
C LEU A 19 0.52 3.88 22.67
N LEU A 20 0.35 2.58 22.39
CA LEU A 20 -0.87 1.84 22.78
C LEU A 20 -0.95 1.63 24.29
N THR A 21 0.21 1.49 24.95
CA THR A 21 0.31 1.29 26.40
C THR A 21 0.25 2.57 27.20
N ILE A 22 0.17 3.75 26.56
CA ILE A 22 -0.20 4.99 27.25
C ILE A 22 -1.63 4.79 27.73
N GLN A 23 -1.76 4.22 28.93
CA GLN A 23 -3.02 4.10 29.62
C GLN A 23 -3.59 5.50 29.72
N ILE A 24 -4.81 5.69 29.18
CA ILE A 24 -5.67 6.76 29.68
C ILE A 24 -5.73 6.48 31.18
N PRO A 25 -5.26 7.38 32.06
CA PRO A 25 -5.15 7.08 33.48
C PRO A 25 -6.50 6.56 33.97
N GLU A 26 -6.55 5.25 34.24
CA GLU A 26 -7.62 4.70 35.05
C GLU A 26 -7.33 5.23 36.45
N TYR A 27 -8.28 5.99 37.01
CA TYR A 27 -8.17 6.46 38.39
C TYR A 27 -7.82 5.26 39.28
N PRO A 28 -6.97 5.43 40.30
CA PRO A 28 -6.57 4.34 41.20
C PRO A 28 -7.82 3.55 41.58
N SER A 29 -7.81 2.25 41.25
CA SER A 29 -8.92 1.32 41.48
C SER A 29 -9.28 1.16 42.96
N GLY A 30 -8.54 1.81 43.86
CA GLY A 30 -8.84 2.00 45.28
C GLY A 30 -9.66 3.25 45.63
N TYR A 31 -10.14 4.03 44.65
CA TYR A 31 -11.05 5.15 44.91
C TYR A 31 -12.41 4.60 45.35
N ASN A 32 -12.56 4.34 46.65
CA ASN A 32 -13.83 3.98 47.25
C ASN A 32 -14.77 5.18 47.09
N LYS A 33 -15.56 5.16 46.00
CA LYS A 33 -16.57 6.16 45.67
C LYS A 33 -17.45 6.47 46.87
N GLU A 34 -17.77 5.47 47.69
CA GLU A 34 -18.55 5.62 48.90
C GLU A 34 -17.80 6.37 49.99
N LYS A 35 -16.52 6.05 50.22
CA LYS A 35 -15.69 6.74 51.22
C LYS A 35 -15.53 8.22 50.90
N VAL A 36 -15.12 8.56 49.67
CA VAL A 36 -14.95 9.98 49.29
C VAL A 36 -16.29 10.69 49.19
N ARG A 37 -17.35 10.02 48.70
CA ARG A 37 -18.70 10.58 48.72
C ARG A 37 -19.18 10.83 50.15
N ASN A 38 -18.91 9.95 51.11
CA ASN A 38 -19.34 10.13 52.50
C ASN A 38 -18.50 11.19 53.23
N GLU A 39 -17.21 11.28 52.95
CA GLU A 39 -16.29 12.27 53.54
C GLU A 39 -16.55 13.68 52.97
N VAL A 40 -16.80 13.78 51.66
CA VAL A 40 -17.15 15.03 50.99
C VAL A 40 -18.60 15.45 51.27
N ILE A 41 -19.58 14.53 51.26
CA ILE A 41 -20.96 14.85 51.66
C ILE A 41 -21.01 15.24 53.13
N GLY A 42 -20.26 14.57 54.01
CA GLY A 42 -20.20 14.89 55.44
C GLY A 42 -19.65 16.30 55.71
N ASN A 43 -18.55 16.67 55.05
CA ASN A 43 -17.87 17.95 55.29
C ASN A 43 -18.37 19.12 54.44
N ILE A 44 -18.91 18.85 53.24
CA ILE A 44 -19.25 19.87 52.24
C ILE A 44 -20.77 20.02 52.04
N ALA A 45 -21.59 18.97 52.22
CA ALA A 45 -23.04 19.11 52.01
C ALA A 45 -23.74 20.00 53.05
N GLY A 46 -23.12 20.20 54.22
CA GLY A 46 -23.55 21.22 55.19
C GLY A 46 -23.28 22.65 54.74
N LYS A 47 -22.23 22.88 53.94
CA LYS A 47 -21.76 24.21 53.51
C LYS A 47 -22.19 24.60 52.09
N ILE A 48 -22.51 23.64 51.22
CA ILE A 48 -22.96 23.92 49.84
C ILE A 48 -24.23 24.80 49.79
N PRO A 49 -25.27 24.58 50.63
CA PRO A 49 -26.43 25.46 50.65
C PRO A 49 -26.10 26.89 51.07
N GLU A 50 -25.13 27.09 51.98
CA GLU A 50 -24.61 28.43 52.33
C GLU A 50 -23.81 29.03 51.16
N ILE A 51 -22.92 28.27 50.53
CA ILE A 51 -22.09 28.72 49.38
C ILE A 51 -22.97 29.10 48.17
N LEU A 52 -24.11 28.43 47.98
CA LEU A 52 -25.05 28.71 46.90
C LEU A 52 -26.20 29.65 47.32
N GLY A 53 -26.25 30.10 48.58
CA GLY A 53 -27.28 31.02 49.08
C GLY A 53 -28.71 30.44 49.13
N ILE A 54 -28.85 29.12 49.27
CA ILE A 54 -30.14 28.39 49.21
C ILE A 54 -30.41 27.56 50.48
N SER A 55 -29.68 27.84 51.57
CA SER A 55 -29.82 27.17 52.88
C SER A 55 -31.24 27.21 53.43
N ASP A 56 -31.94 28.33 53.24
CA ASP A 56 -33.22 28.59 53.91
C ASP A 56 -34.44 28.11 53.10
N ILE A 57 -34.21 27.69 51.85
CA ILE A 57 -35.27 27.44 50.86
C ILE A 57 -35.48 25.93 50.63
N ILE A 58 -34.48 25.10 50.92
CA ILE A 58 -34.45 23.70 50.45
C ILE A 58 -34.21 22.73 51.62
N GLY A 59 -35.17 21.85 51.89
CA GLY A 59 -35.06 20.81 52.93
C GLY A 59 -33.85 19.87 52.72
N ARG A 60 -33.25 19.40 53.83
CA ARG A 60 -31.98 18.62 53.88
C ARG A 60 -31.86 17.49 52.84
N ARG A 61 -32.95 16.77 52.53
CA ARG A 61 -32.96 15.70 51.52
C ARG A 61 -32.69 16.21 50.10
N LYS A 62 -33.28 17.34 49.72
CA LYS A 62 -33.07 17.96 48.40
C LYS A 62 -31.66 18.56 48.29
N ALA A 63 -31.13 19.15 49.36
CA ALA A 63 -29.75 19.66 49.41
C ALA A 63 -28.69 18.57 49.14
N LYS A 64 -28.84 17.38 49.75
CA LYS A 64 -27.95 16.23 49.51
C LYS A 64 -27.97 15.74 48.05
N SER A 65 -29.14 15.75 47.42
CA SER A 65 -29.30 15.39 46.00
C SER A 65 -28.57 16.37 45.08
N ILE A 66 -28.76 17.68 45.30
CA ILE A 66 -28.10 18.75 44.53
C ILE A 66 -26.57 18.66 44.67
N ALA A 67 -26.06 18.52 45.89
CA ALA A 67 -24.62 18.38 46.15
C ALA A 67 -24.02 17.13 45.46
N THR A 68 -24.73 15.99 45.51
CA THR A 68 -24.29 14.76 44.84
C THR A 68 -24.23 14.95 43.31
N ASN A 69 -25.26 15.56 42.72
CA ASN A 69 -25.31 15.82 41.28
C ASN A 69 -24.17 16.75 40.85
N TYR A 70 -23.93 17.83 41.61
CA TYR A 70 -22.83 18.76 41.36
C TYR A 70 -21.45 18.07 41.37
N LEU A 71 -21.19 17.23 42.38
CA LEU A 71 -19.93 16.47 42.47
C LEU A 71 -19.76 15.48 41.32
N ASN A 72 -20.82 14.76 40.95
CA ASN A 72 -20.78 13.83 39.81
C ASN A 72 -20.47 14.56 38.51
N THR A 73 -21.14 15.69 38.23
CA THR A 73 -20.89 16.50 37.03
C THR A 73 -19.47 17.04 36.98
N ASN A 74 -18.93 17.52 38.10
CA ASN A 74 -17.54 17.99 38.17
C ASN A 74 -16.51 16.87 37.98
N MET A 75 -16.75 15.69 38.57
CA MET A 75 -15.90 14.52 38.34
C MET A 75 -15.95 14.06 36.88
N GLU A 76 -17.13 14.05 36.26
CA GLU A 76 -17.27 13.73 34.83
C GLU A 76 -16.56 14.75 33.94
N LYS A 77 -16.64 16.04 34.27
CA LYS A 77 -15.90 17.10 33.57
C LYS A 77 -14.39 16.89 33.69
N GLN A 78 -13.87 16.57 34.89
CA GLN A 78 -12.46 16.24 35.08
C GLN A 78 -12.04 14.99 34.29
N ARG A 79 -12.86 13.94 34.27
CA ARG A 79 -12.62 12.73 33.48
C ARG A 79 -12.56 13.03 31.99
N ARG A 80 -13.50 13.84 31.50
CA ARG A 80 -13.53 14.27 30.11
C ARG A 80 -12.26 15.06 29.76
N MET A 81 -11.86 16.00 30.61
CA MET A 81 -10.64 16.80 30.42
C MET A 81 -9.37 15.92 30.43
N GLN A 82 -9.26 14.98 31.35
CA GLN A 82 -8.13 14.03 31.39
C GLN A 82 -8.09 13.15 30.14
N ARG A 83 -9.23 12.62 29.69
CA ARG A 83 -9.33 11.85 28.43
C ARG A 83 -8.95 12.68 27.23
N GLU A 84 -9.44 13.92 27.14
CA GLU A 84 -9.09 14.85 26.06
C GLU A 84 -7.59 15.16 26.07
N ASN A 85 -6.99 15.40 27.23
CA ASN A 85 -5.55 15.63 27.37
C ASN A 85 -4.72 14.39 26.96
N ALA A 86 -5.14 13.19 27.39
CA ALA A 86 -4.48 11.94 26.99
C ALA A 86 -4.57 11.71 25.47
N VAL A 87 -5.74 11.96 24.86
CA VAL A 87 -5.92 11.88 23.40
C VAL A 87 -5.06 12.91 22.66
N ARG A 88 -4.97 14.15 23.17
CA ARG A 88 -4.10 15.19 22.61
C ARG A 88 -2.63 14.79 22.68
N TYR A 89 -2.19 14.28 23.83
CA TYR A 89 -0.82 13.79 24.01
C TYR A 89 -0.51 12.63 23.05
N ALA A 90 -1.37 11.61 22.99
CA ALA A 90 -1.20 10.48 22.08
C ALA A 90 -1.14 10.91 20.60
N ASN A 91 -1.98 11.86 20.18
CA ASN A 91 -1.93 12.42 18.83
C ASN A 91 -0.63 13.19 18.55
N SER A 92 -0.13 13.97 19.53
CA SER A 92 1.13 14.70 19.41
C SER A 92 2.31 13.73 19.26
N GLN A 93 2.41 12.74 20.14
CA GLN A 93 3.46 11.71 20.09
C GLN A 93 3.42 10.89 18.81
N LEU A 94 2.22 10.49 18.37
CA LEU A 94 2.02 9.81 17.09
C LEU A 94 2.46 10.69 15.92
N GLY A 95 2.15 11.99 15.94
CA GLY A 95 2.55 12.93 14.90
C GLY A 95 4.08 13.03 14.76
N ILE A 96 4.79 13.12 15.87
CA ILE A 96 6.25 13.13 15.92
C ILE A 96 6.82 11.83 15.35
N LEU A 97 6.33 10.68 15.84
CA LEU A 97 6.77 9.37 15.38
C LEU A 97 6.54 9.18 13.87
N VAL A 98 5.37 9.56 13.36
CA VAL A 98 5.07 9.48 11.92
C VAL A 98 6.00 10.37 11.09
N LYS A 99 6.36 11.57 11.59
CA LYS A 99 7.31 12.47 10.91
C LYS A 99 8.70 11.84 10.83
N GLU A 100 9.19 11.28 11.93
CA GLU A 100 10.48 10.58 11.98
C GLU A 100 10.51 9.37 11.04
N ILE A 101 9.45 8.54 11.06
CA ILE A 101 9.33 7.39 10.16
C ILE A 101 9.34 7.86 8.70
N LYS A 102 8.58 8.91 8.34
CA LYS A 102 8.59 9.44 6.98
C LYS A 102 9.98 9.95 6.56
N SER A 103 10.67 10.64 7.46
CA SER A 103 12.04 11.10 7.22
C SER A 103 12.98 9.91 6.97
N PHE A 104 12.90 8.85 7.79
CA PHE A 104 13.69 7.64 7.58
C PHE A 104 13.31 6.93 6.27
N LEU A 105 12.02 6.75 6.00
CA LEU A 105 11.55 6.10 4.76
C LEU A 105 11.94 6.88 3.51
N SER A 106 12.21 8.18 3.60
CA SER A 106 12.74 8.96 2.47
C SER A 106 14.17 8.60 2.08
N THR A 107 14.94 7.95 2.96
CA THR A 107 16.34 7.53 2.71
C THR A 107 16.47 6.09 2.23
N VAL A 108 15.36 5.36 2.12
CA VAL A 108 15.33 3.96 1.68
C VAL A 108 14.35 3.77 0.54
N SER A 109 14.59 2.75 -0.29
CA SER A 109 13.80 2.45 -1.48
C SER A 109 13.44 0.98 -1.57
N VAL A 110 12.34 0.71 -2.28
CA VAL A 110 11.98 -0.65 -2.68
C VAL A 110 12.63 -0.93 -4.04
N PRO A 111 13.43 -2.00 -4.18
CA PRO A 111 14.07 -2.34 -5.43
C PRO A 111 13.06 -2.94 -6.42
N THR A 112 12.27 -2.09 -7.07
CA THR A 112 11.35 -2.48 -8.15
C THR A 112 12.04 -2.40 -9.52
N ARG A 113 11.43 -2.94 -10.58
CA ARG A 113 11.96 -2.79 -11.95
C ARG A 113 12.25 -1.33 -12.31
N ASN A 114 11.32 -0.45 -11.97
CA ASN A 114 11.36 0.99 -12.25
C ASN A 114 12.09 1.74 -11.13
N LEU A 115 13.12 1.13 -10.53
CA LEU A 115 13.97 1.83 -9.56
C LEU A 115 14.77 2.89 -10.31
N THR A 116 14.47 4.16 -10.03
CA THR A 116 15.22 5.31 -10.52
C THR A 116 16.49 5.51 -9.69
N LEU A 117 17.44 6.30 -10.20
CA LEU A 117 18.64 6.70 -9.44
C LEU A 117 18.29 7.50 -8.17
N SER A 118 17.17 8.22 -8.18
CA SER A 118 16.64 8.93 -7.01
C SER A 118 15.90 8.03 -6.02
N GLY A 119 15.62 6.78 -6.39
CA GLY A 119 14.88 5.82 -5.58
C GLY A 119 13.36 5.93 -5.67
N ASN A 120 12.72 4.98 -5.01
CA ASN A 120 11.27 4.81 -4.97
C ASN A 120 10.70 4.94 -3.54
N SER A 121 11.36 5.74 -2.70
CA SER A 121 10.94 6.01 -1.32
C SER A 121 9.50 6.52 -1.20
N TYR A 122 9.01 7.20 -2.23
CA TYR A 122 7.61 7.66 -2.31
C TYR A 122 6.59 6.52 -2.19
N LEU A 123 6.92 5.30 -2.63
CA LEU A 123 6.03 4.12 -2.49
C LEU A 123 5.82 3.75 -1.01
N LEU A 124 6.86 3.90 -0.19
CA LEU A 124 6.84 3.65 1.25
C LEU A 124 6.06 4.77 1.97
N ILE A 125 6.35 6.03 1.62
CA ILE A 125 5.64 7.19 2.17
C ILE A 125 4.14 7.13 1.82
N ARG A 126 3.79 6.65 0.62
CA ARG A 126 2.39 6.47 0.21
C ARG A 126 1.66 5.46 1.09
N LYS A 127 2.32 4.36 1.51
CA LYS A 127 1.71 3.40 2.45
C LYS A 127 1.38 4.06 3.79
N MET A 128 2.23 4.98 4.26
CA MET A 128 1.96 5.74 5.49
C MET A 128 0.75 6.67 5.39
N ASN A 129 0.31 7.05 4.18
CA ASN A 129 -0.89 7.89 4.03
C ASN A 129 -2.19 7.14 4.38
N ARG A 130 -2.17 5.80 4.53
CA ARG A 130 -3.32 5.03 5.03
C ARG A 130 -3.76 5.46 6.42
N LEU A 131 -2.85 6.00 7.23
CA LEU A 131 -3.12 6.52 8.56
C LEU A 131 -4.15 7.65 8.57
N ASN A 132 -4.26 8.41 7.48
CA ASN A 132 -5.17 9.55 7.38
C ASN A 132 -6.65 9.13 7.32
N LYS A 133 -6.93 7.85 7.06
CA LYS A 133 -8.30 7.30 7.04
C LYS A 133 -8.92 7.20 8.43
N TYR A 134 -8.11 7.23 9.49
CA TYR A 134 -8.56 6.98 10.84
C TYR A 134 -8.48 8.25 11.67
N SER A 135 -9.58 8.59 12.34
CA SER A 135 -9.67 9.78 13.21
C SER A 135 -9.16 9.53 14.62
N THR A 136 -9.25 8.29 15.13
CA THR A 136 -8.88 7.97 16.51
C THR A 136 -7.39 7.60 16.62
N PRO A 137 -6.66 8.08 17.65
CA PRO A 137 -5.23 7.78 17.82
C PRO A 137 -4.96 6.27 17.87
N THR A 138 -5.76 5.51 18.62
CA THR A 138 -5.60 4.06 18.77
C THR A 138 -5.67 3.34 17.43
N ARG A 139 -6.67 3.64 16.59
CA ARG A 139 -6.78 3.03 15.26
C ARG A 139 -5.63 3.43 14.36
N ARG A 140 -5.22 4.70 14.41
CA ARG A 140 -4.04 5.18 13.66
C ARG A 140 -2.76 4.45 14.09
N ILE A 141 -2.56 4.21 15.39
CA ILE A 141 -1.40 3.47 15.90
C ILE A 141 -1.44 2.01 15.44
N MET A 142 -2.59 1.35 15.53
CA MET A 142 -2.75 -0.03 15.03
C MET A 142 -2.47 -0.13 13.53
N GLU A 143 -2.96 0.82 12.74
CA GLU A 143 -2.67 0.87 11.30
C GLU A 143 -1.19 1.16 11.03
N LEU A 144 -0.55 2.02 11.84
CA LEU A 144 0.88 2.28 11.74
C LEU A 144 1.70 1.01 11.94
N ILE A 145 1.36 0.21 12.96
CA ILE A 145 2.01 -1.07 13.24
C ILE A 145 1.85 -2.02 12.04
N LYS A 146 0.65 -2.12 11.47
CA LYS A 146 0.40 -2.94 10.26
C LYS A 146 1.24 -2.48 9.07
N VAL A 147 1.30 -1.17 8.82
CA VAL A 147 2.11 -0.60 7.73
C VAL A 147 3.60 -0.88 7.95
N LEU A 148 4.09 -0.74 9.18
CA LEU A 148 5.47 -1.08 9.52
C LEU A 148 5.75 -2.58 9.31
N ASP A 149 4.83 -3.46 9.68
CA ASP A 149 4.96 -4.90 9.41
C ASP A 149 5.01 -5.20 7.91
N GLU A 150 4.17 -4.57 7.10
CA GLU A 150 4.27 -4.69 5.66
C GLU A 150 5.66 -4.27 5.15
N ILE A 151 6.19 -3.13 5.63
CA ILE A 151 7.47 -2.57 5.18
C ILE A 151 8.66 -3.42 5.66
N ILE A 152 8.64 -3.92 6.90
CA ILE A 152 9.68 -4.78 7.47
C ILE A 152 9.85 -6.07 6.65
N ASN A 153 8.74 -6.58 6.10
CA ASN A 153 8.72 -7.77 5.26
C ASN A 153 9.08 -7.50 3.79
N MET A 154 9.37 -6.25 3.41
CA MET A 154 9.88 -5.92 2.08
C MET A 154 11.40 -6.03 2.02
N GLU A 155 11.89 -6.28 0.82
CA GLU A 155 13.29 -6.03 0.50
C GLU A 155 13.48 -4.51 0.34
N LEU A 156 14.43 -3.95 1.09
CA LEU A 156 14.70 -2.52 1.14
C LEU A 156 16.19 -2.29 0.90
N ILE A 157 16.49 -1.21 0.19
CA ILE A 157 17.86 -0.75 -0.06
C ILE A 157 17.99 0.71 0.40
N GLU A 158 19.18 1.12 0.81
CA GLU A 158 19.45 2.53 1.07
C GLU A 158 19.55 3.29 -0.25
N ASN A 159 19.12 4.55 -0.26
CA ASN A 159 19.18 5.36 -1.48
C ASN A 159 20.63 5.60 -1.94
N SER A 160 21.57 5.67 -1.00
CA SER A 160 23.02 5.74 -1.25
C SER A 160 23.54 4.54 -2.03
N GLU A 161 22.90 3.36 -1.89
CA GLU A 161 23.33 2.12 -2.52
C GLU A 161 22.67 1.88 -3.88
N ILE A 162 21.67 2.67 -4.27
CA ILE A 162 20.89 2.47 -5.51
C ILE A 162 21.80 2.34 -6.72
N THR A 163 22.79 3.22 -6.87
CA THR A 163 23.70 3.18 -8.02
C THR A 163 24.44 1.85 -8.08
N SER A 164 25.00 1.41 -6.96
CA SER A 164 25.67 0.11 -6.88
C SER A 164 24.71 -1.05 -7.09
N TYR A 165 23.47 -0.96 -6.57
CA TYR A 165 22.43 -1.96 -6.73
C TYR A 165 22.02 -2.13 -8.20
N ILE A 166 21.86 -1.01 -8.92
CA ILE A 166 21.56 -1.01 -10.36
C ILE A 166 22.74 -1.55 -11.16
N GLN A 167 23.97 -1.16 -10.83
CA GLN A 167 25.19 -1.67 -11.47
C GLN A 167 25.39 -3.17 -11.21
N ASN A 168 25.00 -3.64 -10.01
CA ASN A 168 25.07 -5.04 -9.59
C ASN A 168 23.87 -5.88 -10.08
N ARG A 169 22.84 -5.27 -10.71
CA ARG A 169 21.93 -6.03 -11.59
C ARG A 169 22.78 -6.50 -12.77
N GLY A 170 23.43 -7.64 -12.60
CA GLY A 170 24.47 -8.12 -13.50
C GLY A 170 24.00 -8.15 -14.97
N PRO A 171 24.94 -8.25 -15.92
CA PRO A 171 24.67 -8.11 -17.35
C PRO A 171 23.53 -9.00 -17.87
N LEU A 172 23.30 -10.15 -17.23
CA LEU A 172 22.18 -11.04 -17.54
C LEU A 172 20.81 -10.42 -17.25
N ASN A 173 20.63 -9.67 -16.15
CA ASN A 173 19.35 -9.05 -15.83
C ASN A 173 18.98 -7.94 -16.83
N LEU A 174 19.96 -7.14 -17.25
CA LEU A 174 19.78 -6.11 -18.28
C LEU A 174 19.40 -6.76 -19.62
N LEU A 175 20.16 -7.76 -20.04
CA LEU A 175 19.86 -8.53 -21.24
C LEU A 175 18.46 -9.18 -21.20
N ALA A 176 18.06 -9.73 -20.06
CA ALA A 176 16.74 -10.34 -19.90
C ALA A 176 15.61 -9.29 -20.03
N LEU A 177 15.83 -8.09 -19.49
CA LEU A 177 14.88 -6.99 -19.58
C LEU A 177 14.71 -6.54 -21.04
N ASP A 178 15.81 -6.40 -21.78
CA ASP A 178 15.78 -6.03 -23.20
C ASP A 178 15.04 -7.08 -24.04
N LEU A 179 15.31 -8.37 -23.81
CA LEU A 179 14.61 -9.46 -24.51
C LEU A 179 13.11 -9.48 -24.24
N ILE A 180 12.69 -9.27 -22.97
CA ILE A 180 11.27 -9.23 -22.61
C ILE A 180 10.60 -7.99 -23.18
N ASN A 181 11.20 -6.81 -23.06
CA ASN A 181 10.63 -5.57 -23.59
C ASN A 181 10.48 -5.66 -25.12
N SER A 182 11.48 -6.21 -25.81
CA SER A 182 11.41 -6.44 -27.25
C SER A 182 10.30 -7.41 -27.64
N LEU A 183 10.10 -8.48 -26.87
CA LEU A 183 8.99 -9.43 -27.08
C LEU A 183 7.62 -8.79 -26.81
N GLU A 184 7.45 -8.09 -25.68
CA GLU A 184 6.19 -7.42 -25.33
C GLU A 184 5.81 -6.37 -26.40
N ASN A 185 6.78 -5.62 -26.91
CA ASN A 185 6.56 -4.67 -28.00
C ASN A 185 6.15 -5.37 -29.30
N CYS A 186 6.84 -6.46 -29.67
CA CYS A 186 6.49 -7.26 -30.85
C CYS A 186 5.06 -7.81 -30.77
N LEU A 187 4.69 -8.42 -29.64
CA LEU A 187 3.32 -8.90 -29.39
C LEU A 187 2.30 -7.77 -29.46
N ARG A 188 2.60 -6.61 -28.86
CA ARG A 188 1.72 -5.45 -28.86
C ARG A 188 1.48 -4.91 -30.27
N THR A 189 2.54 -4.80 -31.07
CA THR A 189 2.44 -4.37 -32.47
C THR A 189 1.62 -5.35 -33.31
N MET A 190 1.87 -6.65 -33.18
CA MET A 190 1.09 -7.68 -33.85
C MET A 190 -0.41 -7.58 -33.50
N LEU A 191 -0.75 -7.49 -32.21
CA LEU A 191 -2.15 -7.38 -31.79
C LEU A 191 -2.83 -6.12 -32.35
N ARG A 192 -2.12 -4.99 -32.45
CA ARG A 192 -2.65 -3.77 -33.08
C ARG A 192 -2.92 -3.97 -34.56
N GLN A 193 -1.99 -4.62 -35.27
CA GLN A 193 -2.12 -4.87 -36.70
C GLN A 193 -3.29 -5.82 -37.00
N GLU A 194 -3.37 -6.94 -36.29
CA GLU A 194 -4.50 -7.87 -36.39
C GLU A 194 -5.83 -7.21 -36.02
N GLY A 195 -5.85 -6.45 -34.92
CA GLY A 195 -7.06 -5.73 -34.51
C GLY A 195 -7.53 -4.74 -35.57
N ARG A 196 -6.60 -4.00 -36.20
CA ARG A 196 -6.93 -3.08 -37.31
C ARG A 196 -7.41 -3.83 -38.55
N GLY A 197 -6.80 -4.99 -38.85
CA GLY A 197 -7.22 -5.84 -39.96
C GLY A 197 -8.66 -6.35 -39.81
N MET A 198 -9.06 -6.75 -38.60
CA MET A 198 -10.39 -7.27 -38.32
C MET A 198 -11.46 -6.20 -38.11
N PHE A 199 -11.14 -5.15 -37.34
CA PHE A 199 -12.13 -4.22 -36.78
C PHE A 199 -11.92 -2.77 -37.20
N GLY A 200 -10.91 -2.48 -38.04
CA GLY A 200 -10.60 -1.13 -38.51
C GLY A 200 -10.29 -0.17 -37.36
N ASP A 201 -11.04 0.92 -37.27
CA ASP A 201 -10.89 1.94 -36.21
C ASP A 201 -11.24 1.39 -34.82
N ASN A 202 -12.07 0.35 -34.74
CA ASN A 202 -12.42 -0.33 -33.49
C ASN A 202 -11.43 -1.45 -33.15
N TYR A 203 -10.16 -1.34 -33.56
CA TYR A 203 -9.12 -2.37 -33.38
C TYR A 203 -8.93 -2.86 -31.94
N GLU A 204 -9.35 -2.10 -30.93
CA GLU A 204 -9.41 -2.55 -29.54
C GLU A 204 -10.38 -3.71 -29.30
N ASP A 205 -11.28 -4.00 -30.25
CA ASP A 205 -12.26 -5.09 -30.19
C ASP A 205 -11.65 -6.49 -30.30
N ILE A 206 -10.41 -6.59 -30.76
CA ILE A 206 -9.62 -7.83 -30.62
C ILE A 206 -9.35 -8.19 -29.16
N VAL A 207 -9.38 -7.20 -28.25
CA VAL A 207 -9.16 -7.43 -26.81
C VAL A 207 -10.50 -7.81 -26.15
N PRO A 208 -10.60 -8.98 -25.50
CA PRO A 208 -11.81 -9.41 -24.80
C PRO A 208 -12.32 -8.34 -23.80
N PRO A 209 -13.64 -8.17 -23.65
CA PRO A 209 -14.22 -7.11 -22.81
C PRO A 209 -13.70 -7.08 -21.36
N TYR A 210 -13.48 -8.24 -20.76
CA TYR A 210 -12.95 -8.35 -19.39
C TYR A 210 -11.49 -7.89 -19.30
N ILE A 211 -10.65 -8.21 -20.30
CA ILE A 211 -9.25 -7.75 -20.37
C ILE A 211 -9.22 -6.25 -20.61
N ARG A 212 -10.04 -5.75 -21.52
CA ARG A 212 -10.18 -4.31 -21.81
C ARG A 212 -10.53 -3.53 -20.55
N THR A 213 -11.46 -4.04 -19.75
CA THR A 213 -11.85 -3.43 -18.47
C THR A 213 -10.67 -3.41 -17.47
N ARG A 214 -9.88 -4.50 -17.38
CA ARG A 214 -8.67 -4.53 -16.54
C ARG A 214 -7.62 -3.51 -17.02
N ALA A 215 -7.36 -3.44 -18.32
CA ALA A 215 -6.42 -2.51 -18.92
C ALA A 215 -6.84 -1.04 -18.71
N LYS A 216 -8.11 -0.70 -18.98
CA LYS A 216 -8.65 0.65 -18.74
C LYS A 216 -8.56 1.07 -17.27
N LYS A 217 -8.79 0.15 -16.32
CA LYS A 217 -8.57 0.43 -14.89
C LYS A 217 -7.11 0.76 -14.57
N ARG A 218 -6.15 0.08 -15.21
CA ARG A 218 -4.71 0.37 -15.03
C ARG A 218 -4.35 1.74 -15.62
N MET A 219 -4.85 2.03 -16.81
CA MET A 219 -4.70 3.33 -17.49
C MET A 219 -5.18 4.49 -16.61
N LEU A 220 -6.45 4.45 -16.17
CA LEU A 220 -7.01 5.46 -15.27
C LEU A 220 -6.23 5.58 -13.95
N SER A 221 -5.75 4.46 -13.42
CA SER A 221 -4.94 4.45 -12.19
C SER A 221 -3.54 5.05 -12.38
N GLN A 222 -3.03 5.10 -13.61
CA GLN A 222 -1.72 5.67 -13.94
C GLN A 222 -1.83 7.13 -14.35
N GLU A 223 -2.83 7.52 -15.13
CA GLU A 223 -3.14 8.94 -15.44
C GLU A 223 -3.41 9.76 -14.17
N GLN A 224 -4.00 9.15 -13.14
CA GLN A 224 -4.17 9.81 -11.83
C GLN A 224 -2.84 9.99 -11.06
N LYS A 225 -1.77 9.29 -11.44
CA LYS A 225 -0.46 9.30 -10.77
C LYS A 225 0.60 10.06 -11.56
N GLU A 226 0.52 10.05 -12.88
CA GLU A 226 1.51 10.55 -13.83
C GLU A 226 0.74 11.32 -14.91
N SER A 227 1.19 12.54 -15.27
CA SER A 227 0.61 13.33 -16.36
C SER A 227 0.98 12.78 -17.75
N THR A 228 1.07 11.46 -17.89
CA THR A 228 1.29 10.76 -19.16
C THR A 228 -0.04 10.63 -19.89
N GLN A 229 -0.41 11.67 -20.64
CA GLN A 229 -1.51 11.61 -21.60
C GLN A 229 -1.04 11.00 -22.92
N GLY A 230 -1.84 10.11 -23.52
CA GLY A 230 -1.70 9.72 -24.93
C GLY A 230 -1.27 8.29 -25.24
N GLU A 231 -1.11 7.40 -24.25
CA GLU A 231 -0.86 5.98 -24.53
C GLU A 231 -2.17 5.21 -24.82
N ASP A 232 -2.13 4.30 -25.78
CA ASP A 232 -3.28 3.48 -26.18
C ASP A 232 -3.56 2.31 -25.20
N LEU A 233 -4.74 1.67 -25.32
CA LEU A 233 -5.15 0.54 -24.48
C LEU A 233 -4.09 -0.57 -24.40
N PHE A 234 -3.42 -0.85 -25.52
CA PHE A 234 -2.44 -1.93 -25.66
C PHE A 234 -1.20 -1.71 -24.79
N SER A 235 -0.87 -0.46 -24.47
CA SER A 235 0.24 -0.09 -23.59
C SER A 235 0.00 -0.55 -22.13
N TYR A 236 -1.27 -0.76 -21.75
CA TYR A 236 -1.69 -1.18 -20.40
C TYR A 236 -2.02 -2.67 -20.26
N LEU A 237 -1.74 -3.46 -21.29
CA LEU A 237 -1.80 -4.92 -21.23
C LEU A 237 -0.65 -5.47 -20.38
N VAL A 238 -0.93 -6.51 -19.60
CA VAL A 238 0.12 -7.27 -18.89
C VAL A 238 0.48 -8.54 -19.65
N PHE A 239 1.63 -9.14 -19.31
CA PHE A 239 2.18 -10.29 -20.04
C PHE A 239 1.19 -11.47 -20.23
N SER A 240 0.36 -11.77 -19.23
CA SER A 240 -0.66 -12.82 -19.33
C SER A 240 -1.81 -12.46 -20.26
N ASP A 241 -2.14 -11.17 -20.39
CA ASP A 241 -3.24 -10.70 -21.23
C ASP A 241 -2.96 -11.08 -22.71
N TYR A 242 -1.71 -11.05 -23.17
CA TYR A 242 -1.36 -11.43 -24.55
C TYR A 242 -1.78 -12.87 -24.88
N LEU A 243 -1.50 -13.81 -23.98
CA LEU A 243 -1.85 -15.21 -24.20
C LEU A 243 -3.36 -15.40 -24.18
N GLU A 244 -4.07 -14.76 -23.24
CA GLU A 244 -5.53 -14.82 -23.17
C GLU A 244 -6.20 -14.25 -24.43
N ILE A 245 -5.68 -13.15 -24.99
CA ILE A 245 -6.17 -12.54 -26.24
C ILE A 245 -5.93 -13.49 -27.43
N ILE A 246 -4.72 -14.04 -27.55
CA ILE A 246 -4.34 -14.92 -28.67
C ILE A 246 -5.16 -16.22 -28.65
N LEU A 247 -5.39 -16.79 -27.46
CA LEU A 247 -6.05 -18.09 -27.33
C LEU A 247 -7.59 -18.03 -27.39
N GLN A 248 -8.19 -16.85 -27.33
CA GLN A 248 -9.65 -16.71 -27.50
C GLN A 248 -10.08 -17.33 -28.83
N GLU A 249 -11.09 -18.20 -28.82
CA GLU A 249 -11.52 -18.98 -29.99
C GLU A 249 -11.69 -18.14 -31.26
N ASN A 250 -12.53 -17.09 -31.21
CA ASN A 250 -12.77 -16.24 -32.37
C ASN A 250 -11.49 -15.57 -32.90
N ASN A 251 -10.66 -15.04 -32.00
CA ASN A 251 -9.40 -14.41 -32.40
C ASN A 251 -8.43 -15.42 -33.01
N TRP A 252 -8.39 -16.62 -32.44
CA TRP A 252 -7.53 -17.69 -32.93
C TRP A 252 -7.92 -18.10 -34.34
N GLU A 253 -9.19 -18.42 -34.56
CA GLU A 253 -9.70 -18.86 -35.85
C GLU A 253 -9.52 -17.78 -36.92
N CYS A 254 -9.84 -16.52 -36.60
CA CYS A 254 -9.80 -15.44 -37.57
C CYS A 254 -8.38 -14.93 -37.90
N CYS A 255 -7.46 -14.91 -36.93
CA CYS A 255 -6.16 -14.24 -37.06
C CYS A 255 -4.97 -15.14 -36.72
N PHE A 256 -4.98 -15.69 -35.52
CA PHE A 256 -3.75 -16.23 -34.95
C PHE A 256 -3.41 -17.66 -35.41
N SER A 257 -4.38 -18.39 -35.96
CA SER A 257 -4.17 -19.71 -36.57
C SER A 257 -3.31 -19.67 -37.84
N GLN A 258 -3.26 -18.51 -38.51
CA GLN A 258 -2.42 -18.28 -39.69
C GLN A 258 -0.99 -17.87 -39.33
N ILE A 259 -0.82 -17.31 -38.13
CA ILE A 259 0.47 -16.83 -37.64
C ILE A 259 1.19 -17.94 -36.87
N PHE A 260 0.54 -18.52 -35.86
CA PHE A 260 1.17 -19.48 -34.96
C PHE A 260 0.88 -20.93 -35.37
N PRO A 261 1.82 -21.86 -35.16
CA PRO A 261 1.64 -23.26 -35.56
C PRO A 261 0.47 -23.94 -34.86
N SER A 262 0.25 -23.64 -33.57
CA SER A 262 -0.86 -24.16 -32.78
C SER A 262 -1.02 -23.37 -31.47
N LYS A 263 -2.21 -23.48 -30.86
CA LYS A 263 -2.50 -22.88 -29.55
C LYS A 263 -1.53 -23.39 -28.48
N GLU A 264 -1.23 -24.67 -28.52
CA GLU A 264 -0.35 -25.30 -27.53
C GLU A 264 1.10 -24.82 -27.69
N TRP A 265 1.55 -24.60 -28.93
CA TRP A 265 2.88 -24.08 -29.20
C TRP A 265 3.09 -22.71 -28.53
N ILE A 266 2.18 -21.75 -28.76
CA ILE A 266 2.33 -20.41 -28.17
C ILE A 266 2.14 -20.43 -26.65
N ARG A 267 1.23 -21.27 -26.16
CA ARG A 267 0.98 -21.47 -24.72
C ARG A 267 2.24 -21.94 -23.99
N ILE A 268 2.90 -22.99 -24.48
CA ILE A 268 4.14 -23.51 -23.89
C ILE A 268 5.20 -22.42 -23.85
N LYS A 269 5.42 -21.71 -24.96
CA LYS A 269 6.47 -20.68 -25.08
C LYS A 269 6.24 -19.51 -24.13
N ILE A 270 5.01 -18.99 -24.04
CA ILE A 270 4.68 -17.90 -23.11
C ILE A 270 4.80 -18.36 -21.65
N ASN A 271 4.36 -19.58 -21.34
CA ASN A 271 4.44 -20.14 -19.99
C ASN A 271 5.87 -20.35 -19.50
N GLU A 272 6.81 -20.71 -20.38
CA GLU A 272 8.24 -20.78 -20.04
C GLU A 272 8.85 -19.40 -19.77
N ILE A 273 8.39 -18.34 -20.45
CA ILE A 273 8.89 -16.97 -20.28
C ILE A 273 8.31 -16.31 -19.02
N ALA A 274 7.04 -16.58 -18.70
CA ALA A 274 6.33 -15.97 -17.58
C ALA A 274 7.07 -15.99 -16.23
N PRO A 275 7.66 -17.12 -15.75
CA PRO A 275 8.39 -17.14 -14.48
C PRO A 275 9.68 -16.32 -14.50
N ILE A 276 10.36 -16.24 -15.66
CA ILE A 276 11.57 -15.43 -15.85
C ILE A 276 11.20 -13.94 -15.78
N ARG A 277 10.12 -13.56 -16.49
CA ARG A 277 9.55 -12.22 -16.42
C ARG A 277 9.18 -11.89 -14.98
N ASN A 278 8.45 -12.74 -14.27
CA ASN A 278 8.10 -12.49 -12.86
C ASN A 278 9.34 -12.32 -11.97
N SER A 279 10.40 -13.12 -12.19
CA SER A 279 11.67 -12.96 -11.47
C SER A 279 12.28 -11.57 -11.67
N LEU A 280 12.27 -11.04 -12.91
CA LEU A 280 12.66 -9.65 -13.17
C LEU A 280 11.75 -8.62 -12.50
N ALA A 281 10.44 -8.90 -12.36
CA ALA A 281 9.48 -8.00 -11.68
C ALA A 281 9.84 -7.77 -10.22
N HIS A 282 10.33 -8.82 -9.59
CA HIS A 282 10.74 -8.84 -8.21
C HIS A 282 12.25 -8.62 -8.06
N SER A 283 12.93 -8.06 -9.08
CA SER A 283 14.37 -7.78 -9.08
C SER A 283 15.27 -8.97 -8.72
N ARG A 284 14.81 -10.20 -8.94
CA ARG A 284 15.59 -11.40 -8.63
C ARG A 284 16.73 -11.59 -9.63
N LYS A 285 17.81 -12.22 -9.18
CA LYS A 285 18.95 -12.58 -10.04
C LYS A 285 18.51 -13.57 -11.13
N ILE A 286 18.84 -13.27 -12.38
CA ILE A 286 18.59 -14.16 -13.50
C ILE A 286 19.80 -15.07 -13.73
N THR A 287 19.53 -16.35 -13.93
CA THR A 287 20.54 -17.36 -14.25
C THR A 287 20.82 -17.43 -15.75
N LYS A 288 21.94 -18.02 -16.13
CA LYS A 288 22.29 -18.23 -17.55
C LYS A 288 21.26 -19.11 -18.27
N ASP A 289 20.81 -20.20 -17.62
CA ASP A 289 19.75 -21.08 -18.17
C ASP A 289 18.46 -20.31 -18.48
N GLN A 290 18.03 -19.43 -17.56
CA GLN A 290 16.86 -18.59 -17.79
C GLN A 290 17.06 -17.64 -18.97
N ILE A 291 18.25 -17.08 -19.17
CA ILE A 291 18.56 -16.27 -20.36
C ILE A 291 18.47 -17.11 -21.63
N ASP A 292 19.02 -18.32 -21.63
CA ASP A 292 19.04 -19.17 -22.81
C ASP A 292 17.62 -19.61 -23.18
N ARG A 293 16.79 -20.00 -22.19
CA ARG A 293 15.35 -20.26 -22.38
C ARG A 293 14.62 -19.04 -22.92
N LEU A 294 14.87 -17.86 -22.35
CA LEU A 294 14.25 -16.62 -22.79
C LEU A 294 14.61 -16.30 -24.23
N ARG A 295 15.89 -16.42 -24.62
CA ARG A 295 16.37 -16.22 -25.99
C ARG A 295 15.70 -17.17 -26.98
N ILE A 296 15.67 -18.46 -26.67
CA ILE A 296 15.06 -19.47 -27.55
C ILE A 296 13.57 -19.17 -27.71
N ASN A 297 12.83 -19.05 -26.60
CA ASN A 297 11.37 -18.93 -26.66
C ASN A 297 10.92 -17.57 -27.22
N SER A 298 11.56 -16.47 -26.83
CA SER A 298 11.25 -15.14 -27.38
C SER A 298 11.66 -15.04 -28.85
N GLY A 299 12.82 -15.59 -29.23
CA GLY A 299 13.31 -15.60 -30.60
C GLY A 299 12.41 -16.42 -31.52
N ASP A 300 11.94 -17.58 -31.06
CA ASP A 300 10.97 -18.41 -31.79
C ASP A 300 9.67 -17.66 -32.06
N ILE A 301 9.07 -17.03 -31.04
CA ILE A 301 7.84 -16.24 -31.18
C ILE A 301 8.07 -15.08 -32.14
N LYS A 302 9.09 -14.25 -31.90
CA LYS A 302 9.40 -13.09 -32.73
C LYS A 302 9.69 -13.47 -34.18
N ARG A 303 10.34 -14.61 -34.43
CA ARG A 303 10.61 -15.09 -35.79
C ARG A 303 9.32 -15.47 -36.51
N ILE A 304 8.36 -16.08 -35.83
CA ILE A 304 7.06 -16.43 -36.42
C ILE A 304 6.25 -15.17 -36.71
N ILE A 305 6.16 -14.25 -35.75
CA ILE A 305 5.50 -12.95 -35.96
C ILE A 305 6.19 -12.19 -37.09
N GLY A 306 7.52 -12.18 -37.12
CA GLY A 306 8.38 -11.58 -38.13
C GLY A 306 8.08 -11.99 -39.57
N LYS A 307 7.57 -13.21 -39.79
CA LYS A 307 7.17 -13.69 -41.11
C LYS A 307 5.88 -13.05 -41.60
N ALA A 308 4.97 -12.73 -40.68
CA ALA A 308 3.70 -12.07 -40.99
C ALA A 308 3.83 -10.53 -40.92
N PHE A 309 4.69 -10.03 -40.04
CA PHE A 309 4.87 -8.61 -39.72
C PHE A 309 6.35 -8.32 -39.46
N PRO A 310 7.02 -7.47 -40.25
CA PRO A 310 8.36 -7.01 -39.90
C PRO A 310 8.31 -6.25 -38.55
N CYS A 311 9.00 -6.77 -37.54
CA CYS A 311 9.01 -6.26 -36.17
C CYS A 311 10.25 -5.41 -35.90
#